data_AF-A0A8T5NIL6-F1
#
_entry.id   AF-A0A8T5NIL6-F1
#
_cell.length_a   1.000
_cell.length_b   1.000
_cell.length_c   1.000
_cell.angle_alpha   90.00
_cell.angle_beta   90.00
_cell.angle_gamma   90.00
#
_symmetry.space_group_name_H-M   'P 1'
#
loop_
_entity.id
_entity.type
_entity.pdbx_description
1 polymer ?
#
loop_
_entity_poly.entity_id
_entity_poly.type
_entity_poly.pdbx_seq_one_letter_code
_entity_poly.pdbx_strand_id
1 'polypeptide(L)'
;MNQDNIFFDYEGDNWFKRNQKSLLKTTEHDFILDMIRSYNIIPRAVLEIGASNGWRLNEIYEIYGSKCTAVEPSELAIKDGRERYPHI
;
A
#
# COMPACT_ATOMS: atom_id res chain seq x y z
N MET A 1 2.76 21.91 -20.00
CA MET A 1 3.16 20.77 -19.13
C MET A 1 3.17 21.30 -17.71
N ASN A 2 2.31 20.79 -16.83
CA ASN A 2 2.24 21.20 -15.42
C ASN A 2 3.08 20.21 -14.57
N GLN A 3 3.62 20.65 -13.43
CA GLN A 3 4.38 19.83 -12.49
C GLN A 3 3.64 18.55 -12.09
N ASP A 4 2.32 18.65 -11.95
CA ASP A 4 1.43 17.52 -11.62
C ASP A 4 1.61 16.38 -12.63
N ASN A 5 1.67 16.69 -13.93
CA ASN A 5 1.82 15.67 -14.97
C ASN A 5 3.17 14.96 -14.88
N ILE A 6 4.27 15.66 -14.60
CA ILE A 6 5.59 15.02 -14.46
C ILE A 6 5.61 14.08 -13.25
N PHE A 7 4.94 14.47 -12.16
CA PHE A 7 4.85 13.64 -10.97
C PHE A 7 4.00 12.38 -11.20
N PHE A 8 2.82 12.53 -11.81
CA PHE A 8 1.94 11.41 -12.16
C PHE A 8 2.56 10.48 -13.21
N ASP A 9 3.22 11.03 -14.22
CA ASP A 9 3.72 10.26 -15.37
C ASP A 9 5.03 9.50 -15.07
N TYR A 10 5.81 9.91 -14.06
CA TYR A 10 7.16 9.33 -13.84
C TYR A 10 7.56 9.09 -12.39
N GLU A 11 7.28 10.01 -11.46
CA GLU A 11 7.87 9.93 -10.11
C GLU A 11 7.29 8.79 -9.27
N GLY A 12 6.00 8.49 -9.42
CA GLY A 12 5.35 7.36 -8.72
C GLY A 12 6.02 6.03 -9.07
N ASP A 13 6.10 5.72 -10.36
CA ASP A 13 6.74 4.49 -10.85
C ASP A 13 8.22 4.42 -10.51
N ASN A 14 8.95 5.54 -10.61
CA ASN A 14 10.35 5.58 -10.24
C ASN A 14 10.55 5.35 -8.74
N TRP A 15 9.68 5.90 -7.89
CA TRP A 15 9.70 5.60 -6.46
C TRP A 15 9.43 4.12 -6.21
N PHE A 16 8.41 3.53 -6.84
CA PHE A 16 8.07 2.12 -6.66
C PHE A 16 9.25 1.20 -7.07
N LYS A 17 9.85 1.44 -8.24
CA LYS A 17 11.03 0.68 -8.70
C LYS A 17 12.21 0.76 -7.73
N ARG A 18 12.51 1.95 -7.18
CA ARG A 18 13.59 2.13 -6.20
C ARG A 18 13.34 1.36 -4.90
N ASN A 19 12.08 1.24 -4.49
CA ASN A 19 11.70 0.73 -3.18
C ASN A 19 11.17 -0.71 -3.20
N GLN A 20 10.99 -1.34 -4.37
CA GLN A 20 10.40 -2.67 -4.51
C GLN A 20 11.06 -3.74 -3.61
N LYS A 21 12.40 -3.73 -3.49
CA LYS A 21 13.12 -4.66 -2.63
C LYS A 21 12.82 -4.48 -1.14
N SER A 22 12.54 -3.26 -0.71
CA SER A 22 12.19 -2.94 0.68
C SER A 22 10.72 -3.26 0.97
N LEU A 23 9.84 -3.12 -0.02
CA LEU A 23 8.41 -3.46 0.08
C LEU A 23 8.16 -4.97 0.14
N LEU A 24 9.00 -5.77 -0.53
CA LEU A 24 8.90 -7.24 -0.55
C LEU A 24 9.51 -7.91 0.69
N LYS A 25 10.24 -7.17 1.52
CA LYS A 25 10.67 -7.67 2.83
C LYS A 25 9.50 -7.46 3.76
N THR A 26 8.73 -8.53 3.99
CA THR A 26 7.76 -8.62 5.09
C THR A 26 8.40 -8.04 6.33
N THR A 27 7.97 -6.83 6.70
CA THR A 27 8.45 -6.17 7.88
C THR A 27 7.82 -6.94 9.04
N GLU A 28 8.60 -7.84 9.65
CA GLU A 28 8.25 -8.48 10.92
C GLU A 28 7.81 -7.44 11.98
N HIS A 29 8.15 -6.16 11.76
CA HIS A 29 7.74 -5.00 12.55
C HIS A 29 7.34 -3.80 11.65
N ASP A 30 6.12 -3.81 11.11
CA ASP A 30 5.52 -2.56 10.60
C ASP A 30 4.92 -1.78 11.76
N PHE A 31 5.41 -0.56 11.97
CA PHE A 31 4.99 0.28 13.08
C PHE A 31 3.48 0.57 13.08
N ILE A 32 2.85 0.71 11.91
CA ILE A 32 1.41 0.99 11.81
C ILE A 32 0.61 -0.25 12.21
N LEU A 33 0.98 -1.43 11.72
CA LEU A 33 0.34 -2.69 12.14
C LEU A 33 0.51 -2.94 13.64
N ASP A 34 1.68 -2.66 14.20
CA ASP A 34 1.95 -2.80 15.63
C ASP A 34 1.15 -1.80 16.47
N MET A 35 0.95 -0.58 15.98
CA MET A 35 0.03 0.38 16.60
C MET A 35 -1.41 -0.13 16.59
N ILE A 36 -1.93 -0.58 15.44
CA ILE A 36 -3.32 -1.08 15.36
C ILE A 36 -3.55 -2.20 16.39
N ARG A 37 -2.60 -3.13 16.50
CA ARG A 37 -2.63 -4.23 17.48
C ARG A 37 -2.55 -3.72 18.91
N SER A 38 -1.55 -2.90 19.25
CA SER A 38 -1.31 -2.45 20.63
C SER A 38 -2.46 -1.60 21.19
N TYR A 39 -3.16 -0.86 20.33
CA TYR A 39 -4.33 -0.07 20.72
C TYR A 39 -5.65 -0.86 20.66
N ASN A 40 -5.61 -2.17 20.37
CA ASN A 40 -6.79 -3.04 20.20
C ASN A 40 -7.81 -2.46 19.20
N ILE A 41 -7.33 -1.82 18.13
CA ILE A 41 -8.18 -1.28 17.08
C ILE A 41 -8.62 -2.44 16.18
N ILE A 42 -9.93 -2.54 15.94
CA ILE A 42 -10.51 -3.52 15.01
C ILE A 42 -11.08 -2.73 13.82
N PRO A 43 -10.26 -2.47 12.79
CA PRO A 43 -10.74 -1.74 11.62
C PRO A 43 -11.80 -2.55 10.88
N ARG A 44 -12.85 -1.88 10.41
CA ARG A 44 -13.86 -2.47 9.51
C ARG A 44 -13.70 -2.02 8.07
N ALA A 45 -13.20 -0.80 7.87
CA ALA A 45 -12.91 -0.22 6.57
C ALA A 45 -11.65 0.64 6.67
N VAL A 46 -10.74 0.49 5.71
CA VAL A 46 -9.45 1.19 5.67
C VAL A 46 -9.20 1.74 4.27
N LEU A 47 -8.81 3.01 4.23
CA LEU A 47 -8.34 3.70 3.04
C LEU A 47 -6.88 4.11 3.28
N GLU A 48 -5.99 3.73 2.37
CA GLU A 48 -4.59 4.16 2.40
C GLU A 48 -4.26 5.00 1.16
N ILE A 49 -3.71 6.19 1.38
CA ILE A 49 -3.26 7.11 0.32
C ILE A 49 -1.74 7.03 0.23
N GLY A 50 -1.20 6.80 -0.96
CA GLY A 50 0.20 6.43 -1.15
C GLY A 50 0.45 4.98 -0.71
N ALA A 51 -0.44 4.08 -1.11
CA ALA A 51 -0.47 2.70 -0.64
C ALA A 51 0.63 1.81 -1.24
N SER A 52 1.45 2.32 -2.17
CA SER A 52 2.37 1.49 -2.95
C SER A 52 1.60 0.34 -3.60
N ASN A 53 2.07 -0.90 -3.51
CA ASN A 53 1.35 -2.06 -4.01
C ASN A 53 0.25 -2.59 -3.08
N GLY A 54 -0.05 -1.93 -1.96
CA GLY A 54 -1.13 -2.31 -1.05
C GLY A 54 -0.79 -3.39 -0.03
N TRP A 55 0.49 -3.75 0.14
CA TRP A 55 0.91 -4.82 1.06
C TRP A 55 0.40 -4.65 2.50
N ARG A 56 0.36 -3.41 3.03
CA ARG A 56 -0.11 -3.15 4.39
C ARG A 56 -1.63 -3.35 4.51
N LEU A 57 -2.38 -2.93 3.50
CA LEU A 57 -3.81 -3.18 3.43
C LEU A 57 -4.13 -4.68 3.34
N ASN A 58 -3.30 -5.45 2.64
CA ASN A 58 -3.41 -6.92 2.62
C ASN A 58 -3.21 -7.50 4.03
N GLU A 59 -2.18 -7.09 4.77
CA GLU A 59 -1.98 -7.53 6.16
C GLU A 59 -3.19 -7.18 7.06
N ILE A 60 -3.74 -5.97 6.90
CA ILE A 60 -4.95 -5.56 7.64
C ILE A 60 -6.16 -6.41 7.25
N TYR A 61 -6.33 -6.71 5.96
CA TYR A 61 -7.41 -7.58 5.48
C TYR A 61 -7.29 -8.99 6.08
N GLU A 62 -6.10 -9.60 6.04
CA GLU A 62 -5.88 -10.95 6.55
C GLU A 62 -6.11 -11.04 8.07
N ILE A 63 -5.70 -10.03 8.83
CA ILE A 63 -5.85 -10.03 10.30
C ILE A 63 -7.28 -9.71 10.74
N TYR A 64 -7.95 -8.75 10.08
CA TYR A 64 -9.20 -8.17 10.59
C TYR A 64 -10.42 -8.36 9.68
N GLY A 65 -10.26 -8.88 8.46
CA GLY A 65 -11.33 -8.97 7.47
C GLY A 65 -11.86 -7.61 7.03
N SER A 66 -11.02 -6.57 7.09
CA SER A 66 -11.40 -5.19 6.76
C SER A 66 -11.76 -5.02 5.29
N LYS A 67 -12.69 -4.12 4.98
CA LYS A 67 -12.84 -3.58 3.63
C LYS A 67 -11.70 -2.60 3.34
N CYS A 68 -10.77 -2.97 2.47
CA CYS A 68 -9.61 -2.15 2.15
C CYS A 68 -9.79 -1.39 0.83
N THR A 69 -9.12 -0.25 0.70
CA THR A 69 -9.06 0.54 -0.54
C THR A 69 -7.71 1.25 -0.62
N ALA A 70 -7.00 1.03 -1.72
CA ALA A 70 -5.72 1.67 -2.02
C ALA A 70 -5.90 2.88 -2.96
N VAL A 71 -5.21 3.98 -2.67
CA VAL A 71 -5.01 5.10 -3.60
C VAL A 71 -3.52 5.25 -3.84
N GLU A 72 -3.08 5.05 -5.09
CA GLU A 72 -1.68 5.08 -5.47
C GLU A 72 -1.52 5.69 -6.87
N PRO A 73 -0.65 6.69 -7.07
CA PRO A 73 -0.38 7.25 -8.41
C PRO A 73 0.47 6.36 -9.32
N SER A 74 1.28 5.43 -8.78
CA SER A 74 2.13 4.55 -9.61
C SER A 74 1.31 3.45 -10.29
N GLU A 75 1.25 3.47 -11.62
CA GLU A 75 0.63 2.40 -12.41
C GLU A 75 1.31 1.04 -12.18
N LEU A 76 2.64 1.03 -12.01
CA LEU A 76 3.38 -0.20 -11.74
C LEU A 76 3.05 -0.78 -10.36
N ALA A 77 2.93 0.07 -9.35
CA ALA A 77 2.54 -0.36 -8.02
C ALA A 77 1.10 -0.90 -8.01
N ILE A 78 0.17 -0.22 -8.71
CA ILE A 78 -1.21 -0.68 -8.88
C ILE A 78 -1.24 -2.05 -9.58
N LYS A 79 -0.45 -2.23 -10.64
CA LYS A 79 -0.40 -3.50 -11.36
C LYS A 79 0.15 -4.63 -10.49
N ASP A 80 1.28 -4.41 -9.80
CA ASP A 80 1.85 -5.39 -8.87
C ASP A 80 0.87 -5.72 -7.74
N GLY A 81 0.18 -4.71 -7.20
CA GLY A 81 -0.84 -4.89 -6.17
C GLY A 81 -2.03 -5.71 -6.63
N ARG A 82 -2.59 -5.44 -7.82
CA ARG A 82 -3.71 -6.23 -8.39
C ARG A 82 -3.33 -7.70 -8.63
N GLU A 83 -2.08 -7.96 -9.00
CA GLU A 83 -1.58 -9.31 -9.23
C GLU A 83 -1.36 -10.08 -7.91
N ARG A 84 -0.85 -9.42 -6.87
CA ARG A 84 -0.51 -10.06 -5.57
C ARG A 84 -1.66 -10.08 -4.57
N TYR A 85 -2.47 -9.02 -4.54
CA TYR A 85 -3.49 -8.74 -3.53
C TYR A 85 -4.82 -8.37 -4.21
N PRO A 86 -5.47 -9.30 -4.92
CA PRO A 86 -6.63 -9.01 -5.79
C PRO A 86 -7.89 -8.53 -5.06
N HIS A 87 -7.89 -8.53 -3.73
CA HIS A 87 -9.00 -8.10 -2.88
C HIS A 87 -8.83 -6.67 -2.32
N ILE A 88 -7.72 -6.00 -2.64
CA ILE A 88 -7.36 -4.64 -2.20
C ILE A 88 -7.74 -3.58 -3.24
#